data_AF-A0A414QBB2-F1
#
_entry.id   AF-A0A414QBB2-F1
#
_cell.length_a   1.000
_cell.length_b   1.000
_cell.length_c   1.000
_cell.angle_alpha   90.00
_cell.angle_beta   90.00
_cell.angle_gamma   90.00
#
_symmetry.space_group_name_H-M   'P 1'
#
loop_
_entity.id
_entity.type
_entity.pdbx_description
1 polymer ?
#
loop_
_entity_poly.entity_id
_entity_poly.type
_entity_poly.pdbx_seq_one_letter_code
_entity_poly.pdbx_strand_id
1 'polypeptide(L)'
;MEIRYIEPAALHDEMLRLRQEEQMDFLECLTGMDWGEPDAAKDTPDTPRGLGVVYQLESTVTGKRTAIRTATLNREHPELPSVCDIWKAADFLEREVFDFYGVVFVGHPDIRRLYLRNDWVGHPMRKDDDPEAQNPLRMDNEETIDTTTELELNPDGTVKNKETQLFGDDEYVVNIGPQHPATHGVMRFRVSLEGEIIKKIDANCGYIHRGIEKMCESLTYPQTLALTDRLDYLGAHQNRHALCMCIEKAMGIEVSERVQYIRTIMDELQRIDSHLLFYSCLAMDLGALTAFFYGFRDREKILDIFEGTCGGRLIMNYNTIGGVQADIAPDFQKKVKEFIPYLRGILHEYHDVFTGNIIAQQRLKGVGVLSREDAIAFGATGGT
;
A
#
# COMPACT_ATOMS: atom_id res chain seq x y z
N MET A 1 -0.69 -14.56 16.84
CA MET A 1 0.20 -15.17 15.83
C MET A 1 1.59 -15.08 16.39
N GLU A 2 2.27 -16.21 16.57
CA GLU A 2 3.66 -16.23 17.05
C GLU A 2 4.60 -16.00 15.86
N ILE A 3 5.62 -15.16 16.05
CA ILE A 3 6.60 -14.84 15.01
C ILE A 3 7.74 -15.85 15.12
N ARG A 4 8.00 -16.61 14.05
CA ARG A 4 9.07 -17.60 13.99
C ARG A 4 10.30 -16.99 13.35
N TYR A 5 11.46 -17.08 14.00
CA TYR A 5 12.72 -16.64 13.40
C TYR A 5 13.31 -17.74 12.51
N ILE A 6 13.83 -17.34 11.36
CA ILE A 6 14.54 -18.19 10.41
C ILE A 6 15.85 -17.49 10.02
N GLU A 7 16.95 -18.23 10.14
CA GLU A 7 18.28 -17.79 9.70
C GLU A 7 18.25 -17.43 8.21
N PRO A 8 18.91 -16.33 7.78
CA PRO A 8 18.89 -15.89 6.39
C PRO A 8 19.23 -17.00 5.39
N ALA A 9 20.24 -17.83 5.68
CA ALA A 9 20.66 -18.91 4.79
C ALA A 9 19.60 -20.01 4.57
N ALA A 10 18.66 -20.18 5.50
CA ALA A 10 17.58 -21.17 5.41
C ALA A 10 16.23 -20.55 5.00
N LEU A 11 16.18 -19.23 4.79
CA LEU A 11 14.94 -18.50 4.55
C LEU A 11 14.23 -18.99 3.29
N HIS A 12 14.91 -19.00 2.15
CA HIS A 12 14.30 -19.36 0.87
C HIS A 12 13.71 -20.79 0.91
N ASP A 13 14.49 -21.75 1.39
CA ASP A 13 14.07 -23.15 1.50
C ASP A 13 12.84 -23.33 2.41
N GLU A 14 12.82 -22.67 3.58
CA GLU A 14 11.65 -22.74 4.48
C GLU A 14 10.43 -22.05 3.86
N MET A 15 10.61 -20.91 3.18
CA MET A 15 9.52 -20.20 2.52
C MET A 15 8.95 -21.02 1.37
N LEU A 16 9.79 -21.71 0.61
CA LEU A 16 9.38 -22.64 -0.44
C LEU A 16 8.64 -23.85 0.15
N ARG A 17 9.13 -24.40 1.28
CA ARG A 17 8.43 -25.47 2.01
C ARG A 17 7.05 -25.02 2.49
N LEU A 18 6.93 -23.82 3.07
CA LEU A 18 5.66 -23.26 3.51
C LEU A 18 4.66 -23.10 2.36
N ARG A 19 5.15 -22.65 1.19
CA ARG A 19 4.33 -22.54 -0.02
C ARG A 19 3.84 -23.91 -0.50
N GLN A 20 4.69 -24.92 -0.52
CA GLN A 20 4.40 -26.24 -1.10
C GLN A 20 3.62 -27.15 -0.14
N GLU A 21 4.04 -27.24 1.12
CA GLU A 21 3.48 -28.19 2.10
C GLU A 21 2.29 -27.62 2.86
N GLU A 22 2.33 -26.32 3.19
CA GLU A 22 1.32 -25.67 4.02
C GLU A 22 0.38 -24.76 3.22
N GLN A 23 0.58 -24.67 1.90
CA GLN A 23 -0.20 -23.84 0.99
C GLN A 23 -0.26 -22.37 1.44
N MET A 24 0.85 -21.84 1.94
CA MET A 24 1.01 -20.42 2.24
C MET A 24 1.15 -19.67 0.92
N ASP A 25 0.02 -19.38 0.28
CA ASP A 25 -0.01 -18.90 -1.10
C ASP A 25 -0.17 -17.38 -1.23
N PHE A 26 -0.47 -16.70 -0.13
CA PHE A 26 -0.73 -15.27 -0.08
C PHE A 26 0.29 -14.58 0.82
N LEU A 27 1.10 -13.69 0.25
CA LEU A 27 1.98 -12.79 1.01
C LEU A 27 1.17 -11.53 1.36
N GLU A 28 0.70 -11.44 2.60
CA GLU A 28 -0.16 -10.35 3.10
C GLU A 28 0.63 -9.06 3.26
N CYS A 29 1.86 -9.15 3.80
CA CYS A 29 2.71 -8.00 4.05
C CYS A 29 4.18 -8.44 4.23
N LEU A 30 5.09 -7.55 3.87
CA LEU A 30 6.50 -7.58 4.29
C LEU A 30 6.79 -6.30 5.06
N THR A 31 7.27 -6.41 6.29
CA THR A 31 7.64 -5.25 7.09
C THR A 31 9.14 -5.22 7.29
N GLY A 32 9.82 -4.22 6.72
CA GLY A 32 11.21 -3.90 7.02
C GLY A 32 11.36 -3.38 8.45
N MET A 33 12.44 -3.75 9.12
CA MET A 33 12.69 -3.37 10.51
C MET A 33 14.17 -3.16 10.77
N ASP A 34 14.47 -2.12 11.56
CA ASP A 34 15.76 -1.93 12.21
C ASP A 34 15.62 -2.18 13.71
N TRP A 35 16.03 -3.35 14.19
CA TRP A 35 15.97 -3.67 15.63
C TRP A 35 17.12 -3.06 16.44
N GLY A 36 17.98 -2.26 15.82
CA GLY A 36 19.15 -1.61 16.42
C GLY A 36 20.44 -2.39 16.20
N GLU A 37 21.51 -1.93 16.85
CA GLU A 37 22.80 -2.60 16.79
C GLU A 37 22.76 -3.96 17.51
N PRO A 38 23.44 -4.98 16.96
CA PRO A 38 23.60 -6.26 17.64
C PRO A 38 24.26 -6.09 19.02
N ASP A 39 23.67 -6.70 20.05
CA ASP A 39 24.20 -6.70 21.42
C ASP A 39 24.26 -8.14 21.92
N ALA A 40 25.45 -8.75 21.84
CA ALA A 40 25.68 -10.14 22.22
C ALA A 40 25.32 -10.47 23.68
N ALA A 41 25.13 -9.46 24.55
CA ALA A 41 24.69 -9.66 25.93
C ALA A 41 23.16 -9.67 26.10
N LYS A 42 22.40 -9.17 25.12
CA LYS A 42 20.92 -9.04 25.18
C LYS A 42 20.19 -9.80 24.08
N ASP A 43 20.89 -10.14 23.01
CA ASP A 43 20.32 -10.85 21.87
C ASP A 43 20.25 -12.34 22.17
N THR A 44 19.13 -12.95 21.80
CA THR A 44 19.02 -14.42 21.76
C THR A 44 19.24 -14.89 20.32
N PRO A 45 19.70 -16.15 20.12
CA PRO A 45 19.83 -16.73 18.78
C PRO A 45 18.54 -16.62 17.94
N ASP A 46 17.37 -16.68 18.59
CA ASP A 46 16.07 -16.61 17.91
C ASP A 46 15.53 -15.17 17.72
N THR A 47 16.19 -14.15 18.26
CA THR A 47 15.76 -12.75 18.13
C THR A 47 16.92 -11.76 17.95
N PRO A 48 17.84 -11.99 16.99
CA PRO A 48 18.97 -11.09 16.80
C PRO A 48 18.51 -9.66 16.51
N ARG A 49 19.22 -8.67 17.06
CA ARG A 49 19.05 -7.27 16.67
C ARG A 49 19.92 -6.99 15.45
N GLY A 50 19.35 -6.30 14.49
CA GLY A 50 19.96 -6.03 13.19
C GLY A 50 18.92 -5.46 12.24
N LEU A 51 19.29 -5.42 10.96
CA LEU A 51 18.37 -5.09 9.88
C LEU A 51 17.67 -6.35 9.41
N GLY A 52 16.38 -6.29 9.13
CA GLY A 52 15.69 -7.43 8.55
C GLY A 52 14.23 -7.17 8.29
N VAL A 53 13.48 -8.26 8.21
CA VAL A 53 12.10 -8.24 7.74
C VAL A 53 11.22 -9.21 8.51
N VAL A 54 9.92 -8.93 8.50
CA VAL A 54 8.86 -9.83 8.95
C VAL A 54 7.90 -10.06 7.79
N TYR A 55 7.82 -11.31 7.32
CA TYR A 55 6.84 -11.77 6.35
C TYR A 55 5.55 -12.19 7.08
N GLN A 56 4.40 -11.75 6.58
CA GLN A 56 3.10 -12.22 7.01
C GLN A 56 2.47 -13.01 5.87
N LEU A 57 2.24 -14.30 6.12
CA LEU A 57 1.73 -15.23 5.12
C LEU A 57 0.36 -15.76 5.55
N GLU A 58 -0.52 -15.91 4.57
CA GLU A 58 -1.81 -16.57 4.71
C GLU A 58 -1.96 -17.68 3.67
N SER A 59 -2.63 -18.76 4.06
CA SER A 59 -3.13 -19.76 3.14
C SER A 59 -4.57 -19.44 2.75
N THR A 60 -4.82 -19.13 1.48
CA THR A 60 -6.18 -18.82 0.99
C THR A 60 -7.12 -20.02 1.03
N VAL A 61 -6.58 -21.23 1.16
CA VAL A 61 -7.35 -22.48 1.24
C VAL A 61 -7.77 -22.78 2.68
N THR A 62 -6.86 -22.61 3.64
CA THR A 62 -7.09 -23.02 5.03
C THR A 62 -7.39 -21.85 5.97
N GLY A 63 -7.10 -20.62 5.57
CA GLY A 63 -7.13 -19.42 6.42
C GLY A 63 -6.04 -19.39 7.49
N LYS A 64 -5.09 -20.35 7.46
CA LYS A 64 -3.97 -20.39 8.40
C LYS A 64 -3.05 -19.20 8.12
N ARG A 65 -2.66 -18.49 9.18
CA ARG A 65 -1.70 -17.37 9.12
C ARG A 65 -0.42 -17.71 9.85
N THR A 66 0.71 -17.28 9.31
CA THR A 66 2.02 -17.39 9.95
C THR A 66 2.86 -16.13 9.74
N ALA A 67 3.75 -15.84 10.67
CA ALA A 67 4.71 -14.76 10.55
C ALA A 67 6.13 -15.28 10.66
N ILE A 68 6.95 -14.97 9.67
CA ILE A 68 8.35 -15.37 9.60
C ILE A 68 9.22 -14.13 9.71
N ARG A 69 10.18 -14.15 10.62
CA ARG A 69 11.17 -13.09 10.81
C ARG A 69 12.53 -13.59 10.37
N THR A 70 13.29 -12.73 9.71
CA THR A 70 14.71 -12.94 9.46
C THR A 70 15.46 -11.63 9.64
N ALA A 71 16.76 -11.71 9.90
CA ALA A 71 17.60 -10.54 10.13
C ALA A 71 19.06 -10.84 9.78
N THR A 72 19.76 -9.80 9.36
CA THR A 72 21.20 -9.80 9.14
C THR A 72 21.89 -8.87 10.16
N LEU A 73 23.05 -9.31 10.63
CA LEU A 73 23.91 -8.55 11.54
C LEU A 73 24.84 -7.59 10.78
N ASN A 74 25.00 -7.80 9.46
CA ASN A 74 25.84 -6.96 8.62
C ASN A 74 25.06 -5.71 8.19
N ARG A 75 25.31 -4.57 8.85
CA ARG A 75 24.64 -3.29 8.52
C ARG A 75 25.26 -2.58 7.32
N GLU A 76 26.55 -2.83 7.04
CA GLU A 76 27.27 -2.21 5.93
C GLU A 76 26.82 -2.82 4.59
N HIS A 77 26.67 -4.14 4.55
CA HIS A 77 26.15 -4.89 3.41
C HIS A 77 25.03 -5.84 3.89
N PRO A 78 23.83 -5.30 4.17
CA PRO A 78 22.72 -6.11 4.65
C PRO A 78 22.07 -6.83 3.47
N GLU A 79 22.33 -8.12 3.39
CA GLU A 79 21.80 -9.01 2.36
C GLU A 79 20.87 -10.06 2.98
N LEU A 80 19.76 -10.33 2.30
CA LEU A 80 18.83 -11.43 2.60
C LEU A 80 18.43 -12.14 1.31
N PRO A 81 18.04 -13.43 1.33
CA PRO A 81 17.47 -14.05 0.13
C PRO A 81 16.12 -13.43 -0.24
N SER A 82 15.91 -13.18 -1.53
CA SER A 82 14.61 -12.79 -2.09
C SER A 82 13.62 -13.95 -2.05
N VAL A 83 12.33 -13.67 -1.97
CA VAL A 83 11.25 -14.65 -2.21
C VAL A 83 10.37 -14.27 -3.41
N CYS A 84 10.87 -13.40 -4.29
CA CYS A 84 10.17 -12.92 -5.49
C CYS A 84 9.81 -14.03 -6.49
N ASP A 85 10.58 -15.11 -6.53
CA ASP A 85 10.29 -16.30 -7.34
C ASP A 85 9.13 -17.14 -6.78
N ILE A 86 8.81 -16.99 -5.49
CA ILE A 86 7.73 -17.70 -4.80
C ILE A 86 6.43 -16.88 -4.79
N TRP A 87 6.49 -15.59 -4.47
CA TRP A 87 5.34 -14.66 -4.48
C TRP A 87 5.67 -13.40 -5.29
N LYS A 88 4.86 -13.12 -6.32
CA LYS A 88 5.03 -11.92 -7.17
C LYS A 88 4.89 -10.61 -6.39
N ALA A 89 4.08 -10.60 -5.32
CA ALA A 89 3.93 -9.45 -4.42
C ALA A 89 5.26 -9.00 -3.78
N ALA A 90 6.22 -9.93 -3.62
CA ALA A 90 7.50 -9.61 -3.02
C ALA A 90 8.32 -8.63 -3.87
N ASP A 91 8.04 -8.49 -5.18
CA ASP A 91 8.73 -7.53 -6.05
C ASP A 91 8.67 -6.10 -5.49
N PHE A 92 7.47 -5.57 -5.27
CA PHE A 92 7.29 -4.23 -4.71
C PHE A 92 7.70 -4.15 -3.24
N LEU A 93 7.38 -5.18 -2.47
CA LEU A 93 7.59 -5.20 -1.03
C LEU A 93 9.08 -5.24 -0.66
N GLU A 94 9.89 -6.06 -1.33
CA GLU A 94 11.33 -6.14 -1.10
C GLU A 94 12.04 -4.86 -1.56
N ARG A 95 11.58 -4.26 -2.67
CA ARG A 95 12.06 -2.95 -3.13
C ARG A 95 11.75 -1.83 -2.15
N GLU A 96 10.58 -1.82 -1.52
CA GLU A 96 10.25 -0.87 -0.45
C GLU A 96 11.20 -1.00 0.73
N VAL A 97 11.46 -2.23 1.18
CA VAL A 97 12.41 -2.49 2.27
C VAL A 97 13.83 -2.07 1.88
N PHE A 98 14.26 -2.35 0.66
CA PHE A 98 15.53 -1.83 0.15
C PHE A 98 15.58 -0.31 0.17
N ASP A 99 14.53 0.35 -0.30
CA ASP A 99 14.50 1.81 -0.39
C ASP A 99 14.64 2.47 1.00
N PHE A 100 13.92 1.95 1.99
CA PHE A 100 13.84 2.53 3.33
C PHE A 100 14.87 2.02 4.35
N TYR A 101 15.31 0.76 4.23
CA TYR A 101 16.23 0.11 5.16
C TYR A 101 17.53 -0.36 4.49
N GLY A 102 17.66 -0.30 3.18
CA GLY A 102 18.87 -0.66 2.44
C GLY A 102 19.21 -2.14 2.46
N VAL A 103 18.25 -2.99 2.82
CA VAL A 103 18.42 -4.45 2.76
C VAL A 103 18.33 -4.88 1.31
N VAL A 104 19.39 -5.50 0.80
CA VAL A 104 19.47 -5.98 -0.58
C VAL A 104 19.00 -7.43 -0.62
N PHE A 105 18.06 -7.74 -1.50
CA PHE A 105 17.52 -9.09 -1.65
C PHE A 105 18.23 -9.85 -2.77
N VAL A 106 19.00 -10.87 -2.41
CA VAL A 106 19.74 -11.71 -3.35
C VAL A 106 18.77 -12.58 -4.12
N GLY A 107 18.86 -12.56 -5.45
CA GLY A 107 17.91 -13.19 -6.37
C GLY A 107 16.72 -12.32 -6.79
N HIS A 108 16.63 -11.07 -6.31
CA HIS A 108 15.58 -10.15 -6.72
C HIS A 108 15.86 -9.56 -8.12
N PRO A 109 14.89 -9.52 -9.04
CA PRO A 109 15.11 -9.12 -10.44
C PRO A 109 15.34 -7.61 -10.64
N ASP A 110 14.80 -6.75 -9.77
CA ASP A 110 14.96 -5.29 -9.86
C ASP A 110 15.07 -4.64 -8.48
N ILE A 111 16.28 -4.24 -8.05
CA ILE A 111 16.48 -3.60 -6.73
C ILE A 111 16.66 -2.08 -6.81
N ARG A 112 15.98 -1.43 -7.77
CA ARG A 112 15.92 0.04 -7.81
C ARG A 112 14.99 0.58 -6.72
N ARG A 113 15.28 1.81 -6.27
CA ARG A 113 14.41 2.60 -5.39
C ARG A 113 12.98 2.66 -5.96
N LEU A 114 12.00 2.70 -5.06
CA LEU A 114 10.59 2.63 -5.42
C LEU A 114 9.87 3.95 -5.12
N TYR A 115 10.11 4.54 -3.95
CA TYR A 115 9.46 5.75 -3.46
C TYR A 115 10.41 6.94 -3.30
N LEU A 116 11.66 6.69 -2.91
CA LEU A 116 12.65 7.76 -2.77
C LEU A 116 13.27 8.08 -4.13
N ARG A 117 13.77 9.30 -4.26
CA ARG A 117 14.51 9.71 -5.46
C ARG A 117 15.75 8.83 -5.65
N ASN A 118 16.12 8.60 -6.89
CA ASN A 118 17.32 7.88 -7.30
C ASN A 118 18.61 8.46 -6.71
N ASP A 119 18.66 9.79 -6.51
CA ASP A 119 19.79 10.52 -5.92
C ASP A 119 19.71 10.63 -4.37
N TRP A 120 18.75 9.93 -3.74
CA TRP A 120 18.64 9.88 -2.28
C TRP A 120 19.84 9.17 -1.66
N VAL A 121 20.44 9.81 -0.66
CA VAL A 121 21.57 9.30 0.11
C VAL A 121 21.03 8.67 1.40
N GLY A 122 21.47 7.45 1.68
CA GLY A 122 21.06 6.71 2.87
C GLY A 122 19.71 6.00 2.73
N HIS A 123 19.14 5.66 3.89
CA HIS A 123 17.97 4.82 4.08
C HIS A 123 17.21 5.31 5.33
N PRO A 124 16.13 6.10 5.16
CA PRO A 124 15.57 6.95 6.23
C PRO A 124 14.99 6.20 7.43
N MET A 125 14.68 4.91 7.28
CA MET A 125 14.13 4.09 8.37
C MET A 125 15.22 3.35 9.16
N ARG A 126 16.50 3.52 8.81
CA ARG A 126 17.60 3.10 9.68
C ARG A 126 17.76 4.05 10.87
N LYS A 127 18.18 3.49 12.01
CA LYS A 127 18.42 4.24 13.27
C LYS A 127 19.76 4.98 13.28
N ASP A 128 20.69 4.59 12.42
CA ASP A 128 22.03 5.17 12.24
C ASP A 128 22.11 6.12 11.03
N ASP A 129 20.97 6.51 10.45
CA ASP A 129 20.90 7.46 9.34
C ASP A 129 20.41 8.85 9.79
N ASP A 130 20.80 9.88 9.04
CA ASP A 130 20.36 11.27 9.20
C ASP A 130 19.86 11.82 7.86
N PRO A 131 18.62 11.46 7.47
CA PRO A 131 18.10 11.80 6.15
C PRO A 131 17.96 13.31 5.93
N GLU A 132 17.64 14.09 6.97
CA GLU A 132 17.45 15.53 6.86
C GLU A 132 18.75 16.27 6.57
N ALA A 133 19.86 15.85 7.17
CA ALA A 133 21.17 16.46 6.93
C ALA A 133 21.72 16.11 5.53
N GLN A 134 21.45 14.89 5.04
CA GLN A 134 22.04 14.36 3.81
C GLN A 134 21.25 14.67 2.54
N ASN A 135 19.94 14.92 2.65
CA ASN A 135 19.03 15.05 1.51
C ASN A 135 18.33 16.42 1.50
N PRO A 136 19.06 17.52 1.21
CA PRO A 136 18.44 18.84 1.09
C PRO A 136 17.47 18.88 -0.09
N LEU A 137 16.54 19.85 -0.06
CA LEU A 137 15.60 20.08 -1.15
C LEU A 137 16.36 20.26 -2.48
N ARG A 138 16.10 19.36 -3.42
CA ARG A 138 16.67 19.38 -4.77
C ARG A 138 15.87 20.33 -5.65
N MET A 139 16.57 21.19 -6.39
CA MET A 139 15.97 22.13 -7.35
C MET A 139 16.06 21.64 -8.79
N ASP A 140 16.76 20.53 -9.00
CA ASP A 140 16.97 19.84 -10.25
C ASP A 140 16.06 18.62 -10.39
N ASN A 141 15.78 18.30 -11.65
CA ASN A 141 15.00 17.13 -12.01
C ASN A 141 15.83 15.88 -11.76
N GLU A 142 15.17 14.86 -11.23
CA GLU A 142 15.74 13.55 -11.03
C GLU A 142 16.08 12.90 -12.39
N GLU A 143 17.28 12.35 -12.50
CA GLU A 143 17.67 11.56 -13.66
C GLU A 143 16.92 10.22 -13.69
N THR A 144 16.51 9.82 -14.88
CA THR A 144 15.80 8.56 -15.07
C THR A 144 16.82 7.44 -15.29
N ILE A 145 16.77 6.41 -14.46
CA ILE A 145 17.68 5.27 -14.55
C ILE A 145 17.03 4.17 -15.42
N ASP A 146 17.76 3.74 -16.46
CA ASP A 146 17.32 2.74 -17.45
C ASP A 146 17.95 1.37 -17.25
N THR A 147 18.75 1.20 -16.20
CA THR A 147 19.38 -0.06 -15.84
C THR A 147 19.03 -0.45 -14.40
N THR A 148 19.01 -1.74 -14.14
CA THR A 148 18.89 -2.29 -12.78
C THR A 148 19.99 -3.33 -12.54
N THR A 149 20.37 -3.53 -11.28
CA THR A 149 21.37 -4.52 -10.89
C THR A 149 20.68 -5.65 -10.15
N GLU A 150 20.79 -6.86 -10.71
CA GLU A 150 20.38 -8.11 -10.08
C GLU A 150 21.61 -8.74 -9.40
N LEU A 151 21.44 -9.17 -8.15
CA LEU A 151 22.43 -9.99 -7.44
C LEU A 151 22.07 -11.46 -7.63
N GLU A 152 22.73 -12.13 -8.58
CA GLU A 152 22.49 -13.54 -8.86
C GLU A 152 23.35 -14.42 -7.93
N LEU A 153 22.70 -15.36 -7.24
CA LEU A 153 23.39 -16.40 -6.48
C LEU A 153 23.80 -17.52 -7.42
N ASN A 154 25.09 -17.63 -7.70
CA ASN A 154 25.61 -18.71 -8.53
C ASN A 154 25.52 -20.06 -7.80
N PRO A 155 25.48 -21.19 -8.53
CA PRO A 155 25.47 -22.54 -7.93
C PRO A 155 26.67 -22.87 -7.04
N ASP A 156 27.75 -22.07 -7.12
CA ASP A 156 28.95 -22.19 -6.28
C ASP A 156 28.89 -21.35 -4.99
N GLY A 157 27.77 -20.66 -4.74
CA GLY A 157 27.55 -19.80 -3.57
C GLY A 157 28.13 -18.38 -3.71
N THR A 158 28.67 -18.01 -4.87
CA THR A 158 29.15 -16.64 -5.12
C THR A 158 28.01 -15.75 -5.61
N VAL A 159 27.96 -14.50 -5.12
CA VAL A 159 27.02 -13.48 -5.60
C VAL A 159 27.69 -12.69 -6.72
N LYS A 160 27.03 -12.58 -7.88
CA LYS A 160 27.53 -11.78 -9.01
C LYS A 160 26.50 -10.74 -9.43
N ASN A 161 26.99 -9.53 -9.69
CA ASN A 161 26.17 -8.45 -10.23
C ASN A 161 25.88 -8.71 -11.71
N LYS A 162 24.61 -8.66 -12.07
CA LYS A 162 24.13 -8.69 -13.45
C LYS A 162 23.34 -7.42 -13.72
N GLU A 163 23.85 -6.60 -14.62
CA GLU A 163 23.16 -5.38 -15.05
C GLU A 163 22.15 -5.73 -16.14
N THR A 164 20.90 -5.32 -15.94
CA THR A 164 19.81 -5.53 -16.89
C THR A 164 19.29 -4.18 -17.38
N GLN A 165 19.23 -4.00 -18.71
CA GLN A 165 18.66 -2.81 -19.32
C GLN A 165 17.12 -2.93 -19.38
N LEU A 166 16.41 -1.95 -18.84
CA LEU A 166 14.96 -1.94 -18.74
C LEU A 166 14.29 -1.50 -20.03
N PHE A 167 14.86 -0.50 -20.69
CA PHE A 167 14.44 0.01 -21.99
C PHE A 167 15.65 0.06 -22.92
N GLY A 168 15.59 -0.69 -24.01
CA GLY A 168 16.62 -0.64 -25.04
C GLY A 168 16.54 0.64 -25.88
N ASP A 169 17.63 1.00 -26.55
CA ASP A 169 17.73 2.20 -27.40
C ASP A 169 16.71 2.19 -28.57
N ASP A 170 16.29 1.00 -29.00
CA ASP A 170 15.32 0.81 -30.09
C ASP A 170 13.85 0.86 -29.63
N GLU A 171 13.58 1.01 -28.33
CA GLU A 171 12.23 1.04 -27.79
C GLU A 171 11.59 2.44 -27.86
N TYR A 172 10.35 2.51 -28.33
CA TYR A 172 9.58 3.75 -28.29
C TYR A 172 8.92 3.92 -26.92
N VAL A 173 9.52 4.76 -26.08
CA VAL A 173 9.06 5.00 -24.70
C VAL A 173 8.33 6.33 -24.58
N VAL A 174 7.11 6.30 -24.05
CA VAL A 174 6.30 7.48 -23.74
C VAL A 174 6.19 7.66 -22.23
N ASN A 175 6.37 8.90 -21.76
CA ASN A 175 6.13 9.27 -20.37
C ASN A 175 4.69 9.76 -20.21
N ILE A 176 3.93 9.12 -19.32
CA ILE A 176 2.59 9.54 -18.91
C ILE A 176 2.67 10.03 -17.47
N GLY A 177 2.38 11.30 -17.22
CA GLY A 177 2.56 11.94 -15.91
C GLY A 177 3.92 12.64 -15.76
N PRO A 178 4.27 13.16 -14.56
CA PRO A 178 3.50 13.08 -13.31
C PRO A 178 2.22 13.94 -13.30
N GLN A 179 2.12 14.90 -14.22
CA GLN A 179 0.93 15.72 -14.42
C GLN A 179 0.14 15.22 -15.63
N HIS A 180 -0.88 14.39 -15.38
CA HIS A 180 -1.81 13.95 -16.41
C HIS A 180 -3.22 13.75 -15.82
N PRO A 181 -4.31 14.16 -16.49
CA PRO A 181 -5.66 14.07 -15.92
C PRO A 181 -6.06 12.65 -15.47
N ALA A 182 -5.62 11.62 -16.18
CA ALA A 182 -5.95 10.23 -15.91
C ALA A 182 -5.13 9.57 -14.78
N THR A 183 -4.16 10.26 -14.17
CA THR A 183 -3.35 9.67 -13.08
C THR A 183 -3.96 9.87 -11.69
N HIS A 184 -5.06 10.63 -11.57
CA HIS A 184 -5.81 10.88 -10.32
C HIS A 184 -4.92 11.15 -9.10
N GLY A 185 -3.94 12.01 -9.29
CA GLY A 185 -2.84 12.19 -8.36
C GLY A 185 -1.54 12.36 -9.13
N VAL A 186 -0.43 12.07 -8.46
CA VAL A 186 0.91 12.27 -9.02
C VAL A 186 1.58 10.92 -9.18
N MET A 187 1.62 10.43 -10.42
CA MET A 187 2.25 9.16 -10.78
C MET A 187 2.83 9.30 -12.17
N ARG A 188 4.01 8.73 -12.40
CA ARG A 188 4.67 8.75 -13.71
C ARG A 188 4.82 7.32 -14.20
N PHE A 189 4.25 7.04 -15.36
CA PHE A 189 4.44 5.76 -16.06
C PHE A 189 5.36 5.97 -17.26
N ARG A 190 6.36 5.11 -17.37
CA ARG A 190 7.15 4.97 -18.59
C ARG A 190 6.63 3.77 -19.35
N VAL A 191 6.06 4.01 -20.51
CA VAL A 191 5.36 2.99 -21.28
C VAL A 191 6.11 2.73 -22.56
N SER A 192 6.61 1.51 -22.73
CA SER A 192 7.18 1.03 -24.00
C SER A 192 6.07 0.53 -24.89
N LEU A 193 5.99 1.07 -26.11
CA LEU A 193 4.92 0.81 -27.07
C LEU A 193 5.45 0.13 -28.32
N GLU A 194 4.69 -0.84 -28.81
CA GLU A 194 4.81 -1.40 -30.15
C GLU A 194 3.54 -1.02 -30.94
N GLY A 195 3.62 0.11 -31.65
CA GLY A 195 2.44 0.75 -32.24
C GLY A 195 1.46 1.20 -31.16
N GLU A 196 0.31 0.53 -31.05
CA GLU A 196 -0.73 0.80 -30.03
C GLU A 196 -0.69 -0.21 -28.86
N ILE A 197 0.20 -1.21 -28.92
CA ILE A 197 0.28 -2.27 -27.91
C ILE A 197 1.31 -1.88 -26.85
N ILE A 198 0.91 -1.95 -25.58
CA ILE A 198 1.81 -1.77 -24.45
C ILE A 198 2.65 -3.03 -24.26
N LYS A 199 3.97 -2.90 -24.37
CA LYS A 199 4.91 -4.01 -24.18
C LYS A 199 5.42 -4.07 -22.74
N LYS A 200 5.76 -2.92 -22.15
CA LYS A 200 6.28 -2.78 -20.78
C LYS A 200 5.80 -1.49 -20.15
N ILE A 201 5.61 -1.52 -18.84
CA ILE A 201 5.32 -0.35 -18.00
C ILE A 201 6.31 -0.35 -16.85
N ASP A 202 7.00 0.77 -16.66
CA ASP A 202 7.76 1.07 -15.44
C ASP A 202 7.02 2.19 -14.71
N ALA A 203 6.56 1.91 -13.48
CA ALA A 203 5.78 2.83 -12.67
C ALA A 203 6.70 3.53 -11.66
N ASN A 204 6.92 4.82 -11.84
CA ASN A 204 7.67 5.65 -10.91
C ASN A 204 6.71 6.19 -9.84
N CYS A 205 6.86 5.63 -8.63
CA CYS A 205 6.11 6.00 -7.44
C CYS A 205 6.83 7.11 -6.66
N GLY A 206 6.29 7.50 -5.49
CA GLY A 206 7.03 8.33 -4.53
C GLY A 206 6.78 9.83 -4.57
N TYR A 207 6.15 10.38 -5.61
CA TYR A 207 5.87 11.83 -5.71
C TYR A 207 5.04 12.41 -4.55
N ILE A 208 4.24 11.56 -3.88
CA ILE A 208 3.44 11.94 -2.71
C ILE A 208 3.93 11.28 -1.41
N HIS A 209 5.10 10.64 -1.44
CA HIS A 209 5.69 10.05 -0.25
C HIS A 209 6.14 11.18 0.70
N ARG A 210 5.62 11.15 1.92
CA ARG A 210 5.81 12.22 2.93
C ARG A 210 6.56 11.74 4.18
N GLY A 211 7.08 10.52 4.19
CA GLY A 211 7.75 9.95 5.38
C GLY A 211 6.84 9.88 6.62
N ILE A 212 5.54 9.59 6.45
CA ILE A 212 4.58 9.52 7.56
C ILE A 212 5.00 8.48 8.59
N GLU A 213 5.50 7.34 8.14
CA GLU A 213 6.02 6.27 9.00
C GLU A 213 7.16 6.75 9.90
N LYS A 214 8.13 7.47 9.33
CA LYS A 214 9.25 8.05 10.08
C LYS A 214 8.78 9.10 11.09
N MET A 215 7.86 9.98 10.69
CA MET A 215 7.27 10.97 11.59
C MET A 215 6.58 10.29 12.79
N CYS A 216 5.86 9.19 12.56
CA CYS A 216 5.18 8.44 13.60
C CYS A 216 6.12 7.91 14.70
N GLU A 217 7.41 7.64 14.41
CA GLU A 217 8.38 7.18 15.44
C GLU A 217 8.60 8.23 16.55
N SER A 218 8.48 9.52 16.20
CA SER A 218 8.69 10.64 17.12
C SER A 218 7.42 11.10 17.84
N LEU A 219 6.25 10.64 17.38
CA LEU A 219 4.94 11.09 17.84
C LEU A 219 4.34 10.12 18.85
N THR A 220 3.53 10.65 19.75
CA THR A 220 2.70 9.81 20.64
C THR A 220 1.56 9.16 19.86
N TYR A 221 1.07 8.00 20.32
CA TYR A 221 -0.04 7.28 19.67
C TYR A 221 -1.28 8.14 19.35
N PRO A 222 -1.75 9.08 20.22
CA PRO A 222 -2.85 9.96 19.83
C PRO A 222 -2.49 10.97 18.74
N GLN A 223 -1.23 11.41 18.67
CA GLN A 223 -0.75 12.34 17.64
C GLN A 223 -0.64 11.68 16.26
N THR A 224 -0.27 10.39 16.20
CA THR A 224 -0.17 9.65 14.93
C THR A 224 -1.52 9.52 14.24
N LEU A 225 -2.63 9.47 14.99
CA LEU A 225 -3.98 9.40 14.41
C LEU A 225 -4.25 10.53 13.41
N ALA A 226 -3.75 11.74 13.66
CA ALA A 226 -3.94 12.89 12.77
C ALA A 226 -3.29 12.72 11.39
N LEU A 227 -2.34 11.80 11.26
CA LEU A 227 -1.68 11.46 9.99
C LEU A 227 -2.47 10.39 9.22
N THR A 228 -3.17 9.48 9.91
CA THR A 228 -3.87 8.36 9.28
C THR A 228 -5.05 8.75 8.40
N ASP A 229 -5.77 9.82 8.75
CA ASP A 229 -6.85 10.39 7.92
C ASP A 229 -6.35 10.82 6.51
N ARG A 230 -5.03 10.96 6.34
CA ARG A 230 -4.40 11.47 5.11
C ARG A 230 -3.67 10.40 4.29
N LEU A 231 -3.71 9.13 4.71
CA LEU A 231 -3.11 8.01 3.99
C LEU A 231 -3.92 7.72 2.73
N ASP A 232 -5.18 7.33 2.91
CA ASP A 232 -6.22 7.41 1.89
C ASP A 232 -7.21 8.51 2.29
N TYR A 233 -7.22 9.59 1.51
CA TYR A 233 -8.03 10.78 1.75
C TYR A 233 -9.53 10.57 1.50
N LEU A 234 -9.92 9.40 0.96
CA LEU A 234 -11.31 8.94 0.81
C LEU A 234 -11.69 7.88 1.84
N GLY A 235 -10.72 7.38 2.60
CA GLY A 235 -10.89 6.33 3.61
C GLY A 235 -10.56 6.81 5.03
N ALA A 236 -10.67 8.11 5.32
CA ALA A 236 -10.19 8.71 6.56
C ALA A 236 -10.70 8.01 7.83
N HIS A 237 -12.00 7.72 7.90
CA HIS A 237 -12.58 6.97 9.02
C HIS A 237 -11.99 5.56 9.17
N GLN A 238 -11.89 4.83 8.06
CA GLN A 238 -11.45 3.43 8.03
C GLN A 238 -9.97 3.28 8.40
N ASN A 239 -9.11 4.14 7.84
CA ASN A 239 -7.68 4.16 8.16
C ASN A 239 -7.44 4.44 9.64
N ARG A 240 -8.13 5.45 10.17
CA ARG A 240 -8.04 5.81 11.58
C ARG A 240 -8.63 4.73 12.47
N HIS A 241 -9.74 4.10 12.06
CA HIS A 241 -10.34 2.99 12.78
C HIS A 241 -9.39 1.80 12.87
N ALA A 242 -8.73 1.43 11.76
CA ALA A 242 -7.75 0.35 11.73
C ALA A 242 -6.59 0.58 12.72
N LEU A 243 -6.03 1.79 12.75
CA LEU A 243 -4.98 2.13 13.71
C LEU A 243 -5.48 2.12 15.16
N CYS A 244 -6.65 2.71 15.44
CA CYS A 244 -7.25 2.66 16.77
C CYS A 244 -7.47 1.21 17.23
N MET A 245 -8.03 0.34 16.38
CA MET A 245 -8.24 -1.06 16.70
C MET A 245 -6.93 -1.80 16.97
N CYS A 246 -5.88 -1.51 16.19
CA CYS A 246 -4.56 -2.10 16.41
C CYS A 246 -4.02 -1.74 17.80
N ILE A 247 -4.09 -0.46 18.18
CA ILE A 247 -3.62 0.04 19.48
C ILE A 247 -4.51 -0.49 20.63
N GLU A 248 -5.83 -0.44 20.48
CA GLU A 248 -6.80 -0.95 21.47
C GLU A 248 -6.56 -2.43 21.75
N LYS A 249 -6.37 -3.24 20.70
CA LYS A 249 -6.07 -4.67 20.82
C LYS A 249 -4.72 -4.92 21.49
N ALA A 250 -3.69 -4.14 21.16
CA ALA A 250 -2.38 -4.24 21.82
C ALA A 250 -2.44 -3.88 23.31
N MET A 251 -3.30 -2.93 23.68
CA MET A 251 -3.51 -2.51 25.08
C MET A 251 -4.52 -3.36 25.85
N GLY A 252 -5.26 -4.25 25.18
CA GLY A 252 -6.35 -5.02 25.79
C GLY A 252 -7.57 -4.18 26.18
N ILE A 253 -7.83 -3.09 25.46
CA ILE A 253 -8.97 -2.20 25.68
C ILE A 253 -10.18 -2.70 24.88
N GLU A 254 -11.31 -2.89 25.55
CA GLU A 254 -12.59 -3.15 24.90
C GLU A 254 -13.44 -1.87 24.84
N VAL A 255 -13.92 -1.53 23.65
CA VAL A 255 -14.83 -0.39 23.42
C VAL A 255 -16.29 -0.80 23.57
N SER A 256 -17.14 0.11 24.05
CA SER A 256 -18.59 -0.15 24.22
C SER A 256 -19.29 -0.50 22.90
N GLU A 257 -20.37 -1.28 22.98
CA GLU A 257 -21.16 -1.70 21.81
C GLU A 257 -21.67 -0.49 21.00
N ARG A 258 -22.08 0.60 21.66
CA ARG A 258 -22.49 1.84 20.98
C ARG A 258 -21.36 2.41 20.11
N VAL A 259 -20.13 2.43 20.61
CA VAL A 259 -18.97 2.90 19.84
C VAL A 259 -18.75 2.02 18.61
N GLN A 260 -18.83 0.69 18.77
CA GLN A 260 -18.68 -0.24 17.64
C GLN A 260 -19.70 0.02 16.54
N TYR A 261 -20.97 0.23 16.88
CA TYR A 261 -22.01 0.59 15.92
C TYR A 261 -21.74 1.94 15.25
N ILE A 262 -21.36 2.97 16.02
CA ILE A 262 -21.05 4.29 15.46
C ILE A 262 -19.90 4.17 14.46
N ARG A 263 -18.80 3.53 14.83
CA ARG A 263 -17.64 3.34 13.94
C ARG A 263 -18.03 2.60 12.66
N THR A 264 -18.77 1.50 12.79
CA THR A 264 -19.26 0.73 11.65
C THR A 264 -20.10 1.62 10.73
N ILE A 265 -21.10 2.35 11.24
CA ILE A 265 -21.96 3.19 10.39
C ILE A 265 -21.15 4.29 9.67
N MET A 266 -20.19 4.92 10.37
CA MET A 266 -19.34 5.95 9.77
C MET A 266 -18.42 5.38 8.69
N ASP A 267 -17.83 4.20 8.91
CA ASP A 267 -17.00 3.50 7.93
C ASP A 267 -17.81 3.07 6.69
N GLU A 268 -19.04 2.60 6.89
CA GLU A 268 -19.93 2.21 5.79
C GLU A 268 -20.35 3.43 4.94
N LEU A 269 -20.62 4.58 5.58
CA LEU A 269 -20.85 5.84 4.88
C LEU A 269 -19.60 6.29 4.11
N GLN A 270 -18.40 6.15 4.70
CA GLN A 270 -17.14 6.50 4.05
C GLN A 270 -16.85 5.57 2.87
N ARG A 271 -17.19 4.28 2.98
CA ARG A 271 -17.08 3.35 1.86
C ARG A 271 -17.96 3.80 0.71
N ILE A 272 -19.21 4.18 0.97
CA ILE A 272 -20.11 4.70 -0.08
C ILE A 272 -19.54 5.99 -0.69
N ASP A 273 -19.05 6.93 0.12
CA ASP A 273 -18.38 8.16 -0.34
C ASP A 273 -17.22 7.85 -1.31
N SER A 274 -16.34 6.93 -0.91
CA SER A 274 -15.20 6.48 -1.72
C SER A 274 -15.63 5.84 -3.03
N HIS A 275 -16.65 4.95 -3.00
CA HIS A 275 -17.14 4.28 -4.21
C HIS A 275 -17.87 5.23 -5.17
N LEU A 276 -18.55 6.25 -4.65
CA LEU A 276 -19.17 7.29 -5.48
C LEU A 276 -18.11 8.09 -6.24
N LEU A 277 -17.00 8.43 -5.58
CA LEU A 277 -15.89 9.09 -6.26
C LEU A 277 -15.20 8.16 -7.27
N PHE A 278 -14.94 6.91 -6.91
CA PHE A 278 -14.38 5.91 -7.83
C PHE A 278 -15.22 5.79 -9.10
N TYR A 279 -16.53 5.60 -8.97
CA TYR A 279 -17.46 5.57 -10.11
C TYR A 279 -17.39 6.86 -10.95
N SER A 280 -17.38 8.01 -10.28
CA SER A 280 -17.33 9.32 -10.95
C SER A 280 -16.07 9.48 -11.79
N CYS A 281 -14.91 9.19 -11.21
CA CYS A 281 -13.62 9.30 -11.88
C CYS A 281 -13.48 8.29 -13.02
N LEU A 282 -13.87 7.02 -12.80
CA LEU A 282 -13.88 6.00 -13.85
C LEU A 282 -14.73 6.43 -15.05
N ALA A 283 -15.92 6.99 -14.79
CA ALA A 283 -16.78 7.47 -15.85
C ALA A 283 -16.16 8.66 -16.59
N MET A 284 -15.56 9.62 -15.87
CA MET A 284 -14.86 10.77 -16.45
C MET A 284 -13.69 10.36 -17.35
N ASP A 285 -12.86 9.42 -16.91
CA ASP A 285 -11.69 8.95 -17.67
C ASP A 285 -12.10 8.24 -18.97
N LEU A 286 -13.30 7.65 -18.98
CA LEU A 286 -13.91 7.05 -20.17
C LEU A 286 -14.72 8.07 -21.00
N GLY A 287 -14.77 9.33 -20.58
CA GLY A 287 -15.36 10.47 -21.30
C GLY A 287 -16.79 10.84 -20.86
N ALA A 288 -17.38 10.18 -19.88
CA ALA A 288 -18.74 10.40 -19.40
C ALA A 288 -18.81 11.46 -18.28
N LEU A 289 -18.67 12.74 -18.65
CA LEU A 289 -18.64 13.87 -17.71
C LEU A 289 -19.93 14.05 -16.89
N THR A 290 -21.10 13.71 -17.43
CA THR A 290 -22.37 13.84 -16.69
C THR A 290 -22.42 12.92 -15.47
N ALA A 291 -21.95 11.68 -15.61
CA ALA A 291 -21.91 10.70 -14.53
C ALA A 291 -20.99 11.16 -13.38
N PHE A 292 -19.89 11.85 -13.72
CA PHE A 292 -19.00 12.47 -12.72
C PHE A 292 -19.72 13.48 -11.84
N PHE A 293 -20.47 14.42 -12.43
CA PHE A 293 -21.19 15.43 -11.66
C PHE A 293 -22.33 14.84 -10.81
N TYR A 294 -22.98 13.77 -11.28
CA TYR A 294 -24.02 13.10 -10.48
C TYR A 294 -23.42 12.42 -9.26
N GLY A 295 -22.32 11.67 -9.44
CA GLY A 295 -21.63 11.06 -8.31
C GLY A 295 -21.17 12.08 -7.26
N PHE A 296 -20.64 13.23 -7.68
CA PHE A 296 -20.28 14.32 -6.75
C PHE A 296 -21.47 14.94 -6.03
N ARG A 297 -22.61 15.17 -6.72
CA ARG A 297 -23.84 15.68 -6.11
C ARG A 297 -24.30 14.78 -4.96
N ASP A 298 -24.21 13.47 -5.15
CA ASP A 298 -24.73 12.50 -4.19
C ASP A 298 -23.72 12.20 -3.10
N ARG A 299 -22.43 12.27 -3.43
CA ARG A 299 -21.32 12.29 -2.48
C ARG A 299 -21.45 13.45 -1.48
N GLU A 300 -21.81 14.64 -1.95
CA GLU A 300 -21.97 15.84 -1.12
C GLU A 300 -22.97 15.64 0.04
N LYS A 301 -24.00 14.81 -0.16
CA LYS A 301 -24.97 14.48 0.90
C LYS A 301 -24.34 13.72 2.06
N ILE A 302 -23.36 12.86 1.78
CA ILE A 302 -22.61 12.13 2.81
C ILE A 302 -21.66 13.10 3.52
N LEU A 303 -20.98 13.98 2.76
CA LEU A 303 -20.09 14.98 3.33
C LEU A 303 -20.82 15.95 4.28
N ASP A 304 -22.06 16.33 3.99
CA ASP A 304 -22.89 17.12 4.89
C ASP A 304 -23.28 16.37 6.18
N ILE A 305 -23.43 15.04 6.12
CA ILE A 305 -23.65 14.19 7.30
C ILE A 305 -22.39 14.14 8.17
N PHE A 306 -21.22 14.00 7.54
CA PHE A 306 -19.92 14.03 8.23
C PHE A 306 -19.64 15.38 8.86
N GLU A 307 -19.87 16.48 8.14
CA GLU A 307 -19.68 17.83 8.67
C GLU A 307 -20.55 18.06 9.92
N GLY A 308 -21.82 17.64 9.88
CA GLY A 308 -22.72 17.78 11.02
C GLY A 308 -22.27 17.03 12.28
N THR A 309 -21.53 15.92 12.13
CA THR A 309 -21.10 15.07 13.26
C THR A 309 -19.66 15.36 13.70
N CYS A 310 -18.75 15.53 12.75
CA CYS A 310 -17.32 15.65 12.99
C CYS A 310 -16.79 17.07 12.84
N GLY A 311 -17.53 17.96 12.19
CA GLY A 311 -17.09 19.32 11.82
C GLY A 311 -16.12 19.37 10.63
N GLY A 312 -15.68 18.22 10.12
CA GLY A 312 -14.83 18.08 8.94
C GLY A 312 -15.52 17.27 7.83
N ARG A 313 -15.12 17.51 6.58
CA ARG A 313 -15.68 16.85 5.38
C ARG A 313 -14.77 15.79 4.76
N LEU A 314 -13.45 15.90 4.95
CA LEU A 314 -12.46 14.95 4.42
C LEU A 314 -11.59 14.43 5.56
N ILE A 315 -10.94 15.35 6.27
CA ILE A 315 -10.17 15.06 7.48
C ILE A 315 -11.11 15.27 8.67
N MET A 316 -11.52 14.20 9.33
CA MET A 316 -12.64 14.22 10.28
C MET A 316 -12.20 14.02 11.72
N ASN A 317 -11.03 13.42 11.96
CA ASN A 317 -10.44 13.24 13.30
C ASN A 317 -11.40 12.65 14.36
N TYR A 318 -12.30 11.76 13.93
CA TYR A 318 -13.43 11.37 14.77
C TYR A 318 -13.16 10.12 15.63
N ASN A 319 -12.58 9.07 15.06
CA ASN A 319 -12.25 7.85 15.81
C ASN A 319 -11.11 8.14 16.79
N THR A 320 -11.20 7.74 18.05
CA THR A 320 -10.13 7.96 19.04
C THR A 320 -9.76 6.63 19.68
N ILE A 321 -8.55 6.53 20.21
CA ILE A 321 -8.14 5.33 20.96
C ILE A 321 -9.08 5.19 22.17
N GLY A 322 -9.79 4.07 22.24
CA GLY A 322 -10.79 3.77 23.26
C GLY A 322 -12.21 4.28 22.96
N GLY A 323 -12.47 4.92 21.82
CA GLY A 323 -13.80 5.50 21.57
C GLY A 323 -13.98 6.30 20.28
N VAL A 324 -14.82 7.32 20.39
CA VAL A 324 -15.05 8.37 19.38
C VAL A 324 -14.95 9.73 20.06
N GLN A 325 -14.61 10.77 19.30
CA GLN A 325 -14.38 12.12 19.80
C GLN A 325 -15.63 12.76 20.43
N ALA A 326 -16.80 12.53 19.82
CA ALA A 326 -18.09 13.01 20.28
C ALA A 326 -19.19 11.99 19.90
N ASP A 327 -20.37 12.09 20.50
CA ASP A 327 -21.52 11.30 20.05
C ASP A 327 -22.06 11.85 18.72
N ILE A 328 -22.84 11.04 18.00
CA ILE A 328 -23.44 11.41 16.72
C ILE A 328 -24.34 12.64 16.84
N ALA A 329 -24.40 13.46 15.78
CA ALA A 329 -25.27 14.63 15.75
C ALA A 329 -26.75 14.25 15.99
N PRO A 330 -27.56 15.10 16.65
CA PRO A 330 -28.96 14.79 16.95
C PRO A 330 -29.82 14.43 15.74
N ASP A 331 -29.50 14.98 14.57
CA ASP A 331 -30.19 14.74 13.29
C ASP A 331 -29.52 13.68 12.40
N PHE A 332 -28.38 13.10 12.83
CA PHE A 332 -27.58 12.13 12.06
C PHE A 332 -28.43 10.96 11.59
N GLN A 333 -29.15 10.32 12.53
CA GLN A 333 -29.95 9.13 12.22
C GLN A 333 -31.04 9.43 11.18
N LYS A 334 -31.64 10.62 11.25
CA LYS A 334 -32.67 11.05 10.29
C LYS A 334 -32.06 11.22 8.90
N LYS A 335 -30.95 11.97 8.79
CA LYS A 335 -30.25 12.21 7.52
C LYS A 335 -29.80 10.92 6.85
N VAL A 336 -29.21 10.00 7.60
CA VAL A 336 -28.78 8.69 7.08
C VAL A 336 -29.98 7.87 6.58
N LYS A 337 -31.08 7.84 7.34
CA LYS A 337 -32.30 7.11 6.94
C LYS A 337 -33.00 7.73 5.72
N GLU A 338 -32.88 9.03 5.50
CA GLU A 338 -33.38 9.71 4.29
C GLU A 338 -32.45 9.48 3.09
N PHE A 339 -31.13 9.43 3.32
CA PHE A 339 -30.12 9.20 2.28
C PHE A 339 -30.21 7.79 1.66
N ILE A 340 -30.42 6.75 2.47
CA ILE A 340 -30.48 5.36 1.99
C ILE A 340 -31.52 5.13 0.86
N PRO A 341 -32.81 5.47 1.02
CA PRO A 341 -33.80 5.29 -0.04
C PRO A 341 -33.54 6.18 -1.24
N TYR A 342 -33.01 7.40 -1.01
CA TYR A 342 -32.59 8.29 -2.09
C TYR A 342 -31.52 7.64 -2.96
N LEU A 343 -30.41 7.17 -2.37
CA LEU A 343 -29.30 6.58 -3.09
C LEU A 343 -29.73 5.35 -3.89
N ARG A 344 -30.61 4.50 -3.33
CA ARG A 344 -31.14 3.33 -4.06
C ARG A 344 -31.82 3.72 -5.38
N GLY A 345 -32.58 4.81 -5.40
CA GLY A 345 -33.18 5.33 -6.63
C GLY A 345 -32.12 5.79 -7.63
N ILE A 346 -31.11 6.51 -7.15
CA ILE A 346 -30.04 7.04 -8.00
C ILE A 346 -29.15 5.94 -8.60
N LEU A 347 -28.93 4.82 -7.89
CA LEU A 347 -28.13 3.71 -8.45
C LEU A 347 -28.72 3.16 -9.76
N HIS A 348 -30.04 3.20 -9.93
CA HIS A 348 -30.68 2.86 -11.20
C HIS A 348 -30.34 3.87 -12.30
N GLU A 349 -30.35 5.17 -11.99
CA GLU A 349 -29.96 6.23 -12.91
C GLU A 349 -28.48 6.08 -13.35
N TYR A 350 -27.58 5.72 -12.43
CA TYR A 350 -26.18 5.43 -12.76
C TYR A 350 -26.04 4.25 -13.71
N HIS A 351 -26.87 3.23 -13.54
CA HIS A 351 -26.90 2.10 -14.46
C HIS A 351 -27.34 2.54 -15.85
N ASP A 352 -28.44 3.29 -15.94
CA ASP A 352 -28.98 3.72 -17.23
C ASP A 352 -28.03 4.67 -17.98
N VAL A 353 -27.33 5.54 -17.26
CA VAL A 353 -26.41 6.54 -17.85
C VAL A 353 -25.08 5.92 -18.27
N PHE A 354 -24.49 5.06 -17.43
CA PHE A 354 -23.11 4.59 -17.63
C PHE A 354 -22.97 3.07 -17.70
N THR A 355 -23.25 2.33 -16.62
CA THR A 355 -22.84 0.91 -16.58
C THR A 355 -23.66 -0.01 -17.51
N GLY A 356 -24.90 0.37 -17.82
CA GLY A 356 -25.75 -0.27 -18.83
C GLY A 356 -25.43 0.13 -20.27
N ASN A 357 -24.62 1.17 -20.48
CA ASN A 357 -24.28 1.69 -21.80
C ASN A 357 -23.36 0.72 -22.57
N ILE A 358 -23.69 0.44 -23.83
CA ILE A 358 -22.92 -0.45 -24.71
C ILE A 358 -21.47 0.04 -24.87
N ILE A 359 -21.25 1.35 -24.97
CA ILE A 359 -19.91 1.94 -25.11
C ILE A 359 -19.07 1.63 -23.87
N ALA A 360 -19.62 1.87 -22.68
CA ALA A 360 -18.92 1.58 -21.43
C ALA A 360 -18.61 0.07 -21.31
N GLN A 361 -19.58 -0.79 -21.63
CA GLN A 361 -19.37 -2.23 -21.60
C GLN A 361 -18.31 -2.71 -22.60
N GLN A 362 -18.26 -2.15 -23.81
CA GLN A 362 -17.22 -2.47 -24.79
C GLN A 362 -15.83 -2.03 -24.34
N ARG A 363 -15.72 -0.95 -23.57
CA ARG A 363 -14.45 -0.43 -23.05
C ARG A 363 -13.95 -1.17 -21.80
N LEU A 364 -14.85 -1.76 -21.01
CA LEU A 364 -14.52 -2.43 -19.75
C LEU A 364 -14.41 -3.95 -19.87
N LYS A 365 -15.26 -4.60 -20.68
CA LYS A 365 -15.29 -6.07 -20.76
C LYS A 365 -14.03 -6.60 -21.44
N GLY A 366 -13.34 -7.51 -20.75
CA GLY A 366 -12.13 -8.17 -21.27
C GLY A 366 -10.84 -7.35 -21.10
N VAL A 367 -10.88 -6.21 -20.40
CA VAL A 367 -9.72 -5.38 -20.08
C VAL A 367 -9.30 -5.61 -18.63
N GLY A 368 -7.99 -5.68 -18.37
CA GLY A 368 -7.46 -5.83 -17.00
C GLY A 368 -7.85 -7.16 -16.33
N VAL A 369 -7.97 -8.24 -17.11
CA VAL A 369 -8.37 -9.55 -16.58
C VAL A 369 -7.30 -10.07 -15.62
N LEU A 370 -7.66 -10.14 -14.34
CA LEU A 370 -6.83 -10.72 -13.28
C LEU A 370 -7.29 -12.16 -13.02
N SER A 371 -6.41 -13.13 -13.26
CA SER A 371 -6.71 -14.52 -12.92
C SER A 371 -6.72 -14.71 -11.41
N ARG A 372 -7.42 -15.75 -10.90
CA ARG A 372 -7.39 -16.07 -9.47
C ARG A 372 -5.96 -16.32 -8.98
N GLU A 373 -5.15 -17.02 -9.78
CA GLU A 373 -3.76 -17.34 -9.45
C GLU A 373 -2.91 -16.07 -9.36
N ASP A 374 -3.08 -15.14 -10.30
CA ASP A 374 -2.37 -13.86 -10.28
C ASP A 374 -2.85 -12.96 -9.12
N ALA A 375 -4.15 -12.89 -8.84
CA ALA A 375 -4.68 -12.11 -7.72
C ALA A 375 -4.04 -12.55 -6.39
N ILE A 376 -3.92 -13.88 -6.18
CA ILE A 376 -3.27 -14.44 -5.00
C ILE A 376 -1.77 -14.15 -5.02
N ALA A 377 -1.09 -14.34 -6.15
CA ALA A 377 0.35 -14.15 -6.28
C ALA A 377 0.79 -12.69 -6.07
N PHE A 378 -0.03 -11.72 -6.50
CA PHE A 378 0.21 -10.28 -6.33
C PHE A 378 -0.29 -9.72 -4.99
N GLY A 379 -0.91 -10.54 -4.13
CA GLY A 379 -1.42 -10.06 -2.85
C GLY A 379 -2.65 -9.14 -3.00
N ALA A 380 -3.39 -9.26 -4.10
CA ALA A 380 -4.53 -8.38 -4.41
C ALA A 380 -5.68 -8.61 -3.41
N THR A 381 -6.31 -7.52 -2.95
CA THR A 381 -7.44 -7.55 -2.02
C THR A 381 -8.57 -6.62 -2.46
N GLY A 382 -9.74 -6.73 -1.83
CA GLY A 382 -10.86 -5.83 -2.06
C GLY A 382 -11.57 -6.06 -3.40
N GLY A 383 -11.85 -4.97 -4.12
CA GLY A 383 -12.61 -4.98 -5.38
C GLY A 383 -11.76 -5.17 -6.65
N THR A 384 -10.57 -5.74 -6.51
CA THR A 384 -9.62 -6.01 -7.61
C THR A 384 -10.09 -7.11 -8.56
#